data_AF-A0A3D4M2U8-F1
#
_entry.id   AF-A0A3D4M2U8-F1
#
_cell.length_a   1.000
_cell.length_b   1.000
_cell.length_c   1.000
_cell.angle_alpha   90.00
_cell.angle_beta   90.00
_cell.angle_gamma   90.00
#
_symmetry.space_group_name_H-M   'P 1'
#
loop_
_entity.id
_entity.type
_entity.pdbx_description
1 polymer ?
#
loop_
_entity_poly.entity_id
_entity_poly.type
_entity_poly.pdbx_seq_one_letter_code
_entity_poly.pdbx_strand_id
1 'polypeptide(L)'
;MKRSVTLLFFLSVVSISWTSKEKGKELFKGEYKLDSCRQEIPLTYKKNDDIIVAKKATELKGQELILLQFNKKTKEIHYKRYYLVSEKTDRDIFNYLVRKEDYLANKKVAIFLKFSTKYDRFYTAKCFDSILANNPDLRDILKEQQ
;
A
#
# COMPACT_ATOMS: atom_id res chain seq x y z
N MET A 1 -67.19 17.27 -5.67
CA MET A 1 -66.12 17.24 -4.64
C MET A 1 -64.81 16.89 -5.33
N LYS A 2 -63.87 17.84 -5.46
CA LYS A 2 -62.55 17.62 -6.06
C LYS A 2 -61.54 17.46 -4.92
N ARG A 3 -60.88 16.30 -4.82
CA ARG A 3 -59.78 16.06 -3.88
C ARG A 3 -58.47 16.15 -4.64
N SER A 4 -57.74 17.25 -4.46
CA SER A 4 -56.34 17.37 -4.89
C SER A 4 -55.46 16.61 -3.90
N VAL A 5 -54.67 15.65 -4.40
CA VAL A 5 -53.64 14.95 -3.64
C VAL A 5 -52.31 15.61 -3.98
N THR A 6 -51.77 16.38 -3.06
CA THR A 6 -50.44 17.00 -3.18
C THR A 6 -49.39 15.97 -2.75
N LEU A 7 -48.58 15.52 -3.71
CA LEU A 7 -47.48 14.58 -3.49
C LEU A 7 -46.25 15.34 -2.96
N LEU A 8 -45.90 15.13 -1.70
CA LEU A 8 -44.68 15.68 -1.08
C LEU A 8 -43.46 14.80 -1.42
N PHE A 9 -42.60 15.29 -2.31
CA PHE A 9 -41.29 14.71 -2.58
C PHE A 9 -40.32 15.03 -1.43
N PHE A 10 -40.03 14.04 -0.59
CA PHE A 10 -38.93 14.09 0.38
C PHE A 10 -37.59 13.89 -0.34
N LEU A 11 -36.90 14.99 -0.65
CA LEU A 11 -35.49 14.99 -1.07
C LEU A 11 -34.61 14.65 0.15
N SER A 12 -34.32 13.36 0.35
CA SER A 12 -33.26 12.93 1.27
C SER A 12 -31.91 13.32 0.68
N VAL A 13 -31.30 14.34 1.27
CA VAL A 13 -29.91 14.74 1.01
C VAL A 13 -29.01 13.66 1.62
N VAL A 14 -28.60 12.68 0.81
CA VAL A 14 -27.57 11.72 1.20
C VAL A 14 -26.25 12.49 1.24
N SER A 15 -25.86 12.92 2.44
CA SER A 15 -24.53 13.48 2.70
C SER A 15 -23.50 12.38 2.47
N ILE A 16 -22.92 12.36 1.27
CA ILE A 16 -21.74 11.56 0.94
C ILE A 16 -20.58 12.18 1.72
N SER A 17 -20.34 11.66 2.92
CA SER A 17 -19.14 11.97 3.68
C SER A 17 -17.92 11.44 2.92
N TRP A 18 -17.30 12.31 2.13
CA TRP A 18 -15.94 12.08 1.61
C TRP A 18 -15.00 11.93 2.81
N THR A 19 -14.66 10.68 3.11
CA THR A 19 -13.57 10.38 4.05
C THR A 19 -12.27 10.74 3.35
N SER A 20 -11.77 11.96 3.60
CA SER A 20 -10.41 12.32 3.22
C SER A 20 -9.45 11.45 4.04
N LYS A 21 -8.99 10.36 3.44
CA LYS A 21 -7.88 9.55 3.97
C LYS A 21 -6.73 10.50 4.30
N GLU A 22 -6.32 10.58 5.58
CA GLU A 22 -5.26 11.49 6.02
C GLU A 22 -4.03 11.32 5.12
N LYS A 23 -3.69 12.35 4.36
CA LYS A 23 -2.46 12.37 3.57
C LYS A 23 -1.28 12.40 4.54
N GLY A 24 -0.71 11.22 4.81
CA GLY A 24 0.51 11.12 5.59
C GLY A 24 1.62 11.98 4.97
N LYS A 25 2.48 12.57 5.80
CA LYS A 25 3.61 13.40 5.36
C LYS A 25 4.41 12.73 4.24
N GLU A 26 4.68 13.50 3.19
CA GLU A 26 5.53 13.05 2.08
C GLU A 26 6.97 12.77 2.54
N LEU A 27 7.56 11.71 1.99
CA LEU A 27 8.98 11.34 2.08
C LEU A 27 9.84 12.20 1.16
N PHE A 28 9.29 12.57 0.01
CA PHE A 28 9.96 13.38 -1.01
C PHE A 28 8.94 14.19 -1.82
N LYS A 29 9.43 15.25 -2.48
CA LYS A 29 8.58 16.13 -3.28
C LYS A 29 7.93 15.34 -4.42
N GLY A 30 6.59 15.33 -4.45
CA GLY A 30 5.83 14.65 -5.50
C GLY A 30 5.34 13.25 -5.16
N GLU A 31 5.60 12.76 -3.94
CA GLU A 31 5.06 11.46 -3.47
C GLU A 31 3.52 11.43 -3.53
N TYR A 32 2.83 12.57 -3.36
CA TYR A 32 1.36 12.66 -3.41
C TYR A 32 0.75 12.05 -4.68
N LYS A 33 1.49 11.98 -5.78
CA LYS A 33 1.06 11.34 -7.03
C LYS A 33 0.90 9.82 -6.91
N LEU A 34 1.54 9.21 -5.90
CA LEU A 34 1.51 7.78 -5.59
C LEU A 34 0.50 7.43 -4.48
N ASP A 35 -0.19 8.39 -3.88
CA ASP A 35 -1.10 8.18 -2.75
C ASP A 35 -2.20 7.16 -3.06
N SER A 36 -2.72 7.16 -4.29
CA SER A 36 -3.75 6.21 -4.75
C SER A 36 -3.25 4.76 -4.83
N CYS A 37 -1.94 4.57 -5.01
CA CYS A 37 -1.31 3.25 -5.09
C CYS A 37 -0.95 2.70 -3.70
N ARG A 38 -0.99 3.54 -2.66
CA ARG A 38 -0.41 3.25 -1.35
C ARG A 38 -1.15 2.13 -0.61
N GLN A 39 -0.38 1.18 -0.10
CA GLN A 39 -0.83 0.10 0.76
C GLN A 39 -0.38 0.33 2.19
N GLU A 40 -1.33 0.30 3.12
CA GLU A 40 -1.04 0.39 4.56
C GLU A 40 -0.80 -1.02 5.10
N ILE A 41 0.48 -1.39 5.14
CA ILE A 41 0.94 -2.68 5.65
C ILE A 41 1.86 -2.37 6.83
N PRO A 42 1.36 -2.49 8.08
CA PRO A 42 2.17 -2.26 9.27
C PRO A 42 3.07 -3.47 9.52
N LEU A 43 4.06 -3.70 8.65
CA LEU A 43 5.03 -4.80 8.77
C LEU A 43 6.04 -4.54 9.92
N THR A 44 5.53 -4.19 11.08
CA THR A 44 6.31 -3.95 12.29
C THR A 44 6.44 -5.25 13.08
N TYR A 45 7.41 -5.32 14.01
CA TYR A 45 7.59 -6.49 14.89
C TYR A 45 6.55 -6.56 16.03
N LYS A 46 5.46 -5.80 15.96
CA LYS A 46 4.43 -5.80 16.99
C LYS A 46 3.43 -6.92 16.71
N LYS A 47 3.25 -7.82 17.68
CA LYS A 47 2.31 -8.95 17.59
C LYS A 47 0.88 -8.55 17.22
N ASN A 48 0.42 -7.38 17.67
CA ASN A 48 -0.93 -6.88 17.36
C ASN A 48 -1.10 -6.55 15.86
N ASP A 49 -0.01 -6.27 15.14
CA ASP A 49 -0.07 -5.97 13.71
C ASP A 49 -0.17 -7.26 12.88
N ASP A 50 0.16 -8.44 13.42
CA ASP A 50 0.22 -9.68 12.65
C ASP A 50 -1.10 -10.08 12.02
N ILE A 51 -2.21 -9.87 12.74
CA ILE A 51 -3.56 -10.16 12.22
C ILE A 51 -3.91 -9.20 11.06
N ILE A 52 -3.53 -7.93 11.20
CA ILE A 52 -3.79 -6.90 10.19
C ILE A 52 -2.96 -7.22 8.93
N VAL A 53 -1.68 -7.53 9.11
CA VAL A 53 -0.78 -7.88 8.01
C VAL A 53 -1.22 -9.17 7.34
N ALA A 54 -1.64 -10.20 8.08
CA ALA A 54 -2.13 -11.45 7.52
C ALA A 54 -3.39 -11.26 6.66
N LYS A 55 -4.31 -10.41 7.12
CA LYS A 55 -5.47 -10.02 6.33
C LYS A 55 -5.03 -9.32 5.04
N LYS A 56 -4.10 -8.37 5.10
CA LYS A 56 -3.55 -7.72 3.89
C LYS A 56 -2.81 -8.68 2.97
N ALA A 57 -2.06 -9.64 3.49
CA ALA A 57 -1.41 -10.68 2.69
C ALA A 57 -2.43 -11.50 1.91
N THR A 58 -3.60 -11.78 2.50
CA THR A 58 -4.69 -12.48 1.83
C THR A 58 -5.33 -11.62 0.74
N GLU A 59 -5.62 -10.35 1.03
CA GLU A 59 -6.20 -9.41 0.05
C GLU A 59 -5.26 -9.13 -1.13
N LEU A 60 -3.95 -9.08 -0.87
CA LEU A 60 -2.90 -8.77 -1.84
C LEU A 60 -2.22 -10.04 -2.37
N LYS A 61 -2.84 -11.21 -2.18
CA LYS A 61 -2.26 -12.49 -2.59
C LYS A 61 -1.97 -12.49 -4.10
N GLY A 62 -0.71 -12.79 -4.44
CA GLY A 62 -0.24 -12.79 -5.84
C GLY A 62 -0.12 -11.40 -6.46
N GLN A 63 -0.29 -10.33 -5.70
CA GLN A 63 -0.04 -8.97 -6.16
C GLN A 63 1.40 -8.56 -5.83
N GLU A 64 2.09 -8.05 -6.84
CA GLU A 64 3.42 -7.48 -6.68
C GLU A 64 3.33 -6.11 -5.99
N LEU A 65 4.18 -5.92 -4.98
CA LEU A 65 4.28 -4.72 -4.18
C LEU A 65 5.63 -4.05 -4.38
N ILE A 66 5.61 -2.73 -4.35
CA ILE A 66 6.80 -1.88 -4.28
C ILE A 66 7.02 -1.53 -2.81
N LEU A 67 8.18 -1.87 -2.27
CA LEU A 67 8.67 -1.27 -1.03
C LEU A 67 9.62 -0.14 -1.40
N LEU A 68 9.17 1.10 -1.18
CA LEU A 68 9.97 2.30 -1.35
C LEU A 68 10.58 2.69 -0.01
N GLN A 69 11.87 3.03 -0.01
CA GLN A 69 12.66 3.34 1.18
C GLN A 69 13.44 4.63 0.99
N PHE A 70 13.25 5.57 1.91
CA PHE A 70 13.97 6.83 1.92
C PHE A 70 15.19 6.77 2.85
N ASN A 71 16.38 6.93 2.28
CA ASN A 71 17.61 7.00 3.07
C ASN A 71 17.79 8.42 3.61
N LYS A 72 17.52 8.61 4.91
CA LYS A 72 17.64 9.93 5.56
C LYS A 72 19.03 10.57 5.47
N LYS A 73 20.10 9.76 5.33
CA LYS A 73 21.50 10.21 5.28
C LYS A 73 21.86 10.69 3.87
N THR A 74 21.59 9.89 2.85
CA THR A 74 21.95 10.21 1.45
C THR A 74 20.86 10.99 0.72
N LYS A 75 19.65 11.09 1.29
CA LYS A 75 18.43 11.65 0.67
C LYS A 75 17.96 10.89 -0.57
N GLU A 76 18.54 9.72 -0.84
CA GLU A 76 18.14 8.88 -1.95
C GLU A 76 16.87 8.09 -1.63
N ILE A 77 16.10 7.81 -2.67
CA ILE A 77 14.90 6.98 -2.60
C ILE A 77 15.15 5.76 -3.45
N HIS A 78 15.05 4.61 -2.79
CA HIS A 78 15.27 3.31 -3.40
C HIS A 78 13.98 2.53 -3.35
N TYR A 79 13.76 1.63 -4.32
CA TYR A 79 12.65 0.71 -4.23
C TYR A 79 13.01 -0.70 -4.69
N LYS A 80 12.29 -1.67 -4.15
CA LYS A 80 12.38 -3.10 -4.48
C LYS A 80 10.99 -3.71 -4.63
N ARG A 81 10.91 -4.79 -5.41
CA ARG A 81 9.68 -5.51 -5.71
C ARG A 81 9.56 -6.77 -4.85
N TYR A 82 8.40 -6.92 -4.21
CA TYR A 82 8.12 -8.01 -3.28
C TYR A 82 6.71 -8.56 -3.44
N TYR A 83 6.49 -9.72 -2.87
CA TYR A 83 5.18 -10.27 -2.55
C TYR A 83 5.04 -10.38 -1.03
N LEU A 84 3.88 -10.00 -0.49
CA LEU A 84 3.57 -10.20 0.91
C LEU A 84 2.99 -11.60 1.10
N VAL A 85 3.60 -12.37 1.99
CA VAL A 85 3.16 -13.72 2.33
C VAL A 85 2.84 -13.77 3.82
N SER A 86 1.75 -14.46 4.13
CA SER A 86 1.37 -14.80 5.50
C SER A 86 1.16 -16.29 5.60
N GLU A 87 1.83 -16.91 6.55
CA GLU A 87 1.71 -18.32 6.87
C GLU A 87 1.24 -18.47 8.31
N LYS A 88 0.20 -19.27 8.52
CA LYS A 88 -0.31 -19.56 9.84
C LYS A 88 0.17 -20.94 10.27
N THR A 89 0.73 -21.02 11.46
CA THR A 89 1.01 -22.26 12.18
C THR A 89 -0.01 -22.44 13.30
N ASP A 90 0.05 -23.57 14.02
CA ASP A 90 -0.82 -23.81 15.16
C ASP A 90 -0.64 -22.79 16.30
N ARG A 91 0.53 -22.12 16.36
CA ARG A 91 0.90 -21.24 17.48
C ARG A 91 1.05 -19.77 17.09
N ASP A 92 1.48 -19.48 15.86
CA ASP A 92 1.79 -18.12 15.41
C ASP A 92 1.46 -17.88 13.94
N ILE A 93 1.37 -16.59 13.61
CA ILE A 93 1.24 -16.06 12.25
C ILE A 93 2.59 -15.49 11.85
N PHE A 94 3.12 -15.93 10.71
CA PHE A 94 4.37 -15.48 10.14
C PHE A 94 4.08 -14.62 8.91
N ASN A 95 4.33 -13.32 9.04
CA ASN A 95 4.22 -12.37 7.94
C ASN A 95 5.60 -11.99 7.44
N TYR A 96 5.84 -12.14 6.14
CA TYR A 96 7.15 -11.84 5.55
C TYR A 96 7.03 -11.40 4.10
N LEU A 97 8.08 -10.77 3.60
CA LEU A 97 8.21 -10.43 2.19
C LEU A 97 8.98 -11.52 1.45
N VAL A 98 8.64 -11.76 0.19
CA VAL A 98 9.42 -12.59 -0.74
C VAL A 98 9.79 -11.72 -1.92
N ARG A 99 11.07 -11.74 -2.34
CA ARG A 99 11.51 -11.00 -3.54
C ARG A 99 10.74 -11.48 -4.75
N LYS A 100 10.52 -10.60 -5.73
CA LYS A 100 9.81 -10.93 -6.97
C LYS A 100 10.39 -12.19 -7.65
N GLU A 101 11.71 -12.25 -7.80
CA GLU A 101 12.40 -13.32 -8.52
C GLU A 101 12.24 -14.66 -7.80
N ASP A 102 12.33 -14.64 -6.46
CA ASP A 102 12.13 -15.83 -5.62
C ASP A 102 10.67 -16.30 -5.68
N TYR A 103 9.72 -15.38 -5.58
CA TYR A 103 8.29 -15.70 -5.63
C TYR A 103 7.89 -16.34 -6.96
N LEU A 104 8.33 -15.76 -8.09
CA LEU A 104 8.07 -16.29 -9.43
C LEU A 104 8.75 -17.63 -9.68
N ALA A 105 9.90 -17.88 -9.03
CA ALA A 105 10.58 -19.18 -9.05
C ALA A 105 9.97 -20.21 -8.07
N ASN A 106 8.83 -19.92 -7.43
CA ASN A 106 8.22 -20.73 -6.38
C ASN A 106 9.15 -21.01 -5.18
N LYS A 107 10.09 -20.09 -4.91
CA LYS A 107 10.97 -20.15 -3.74
C LYS A 107 10.38 -19.31 -2.60
N LYS A 108 10.37 -19.87 -1.41
CA LYS A 108 9.93 -19.19 -0.18
C LYS A 108 11.13 -18.68 0.62
N VAL A 109 11.82 -17.69 0.08
CA VAL A 109 12.92 -17.01 0.80
C VAL A 109 12.32 -15.83 1.56
N ALA A 110 12.13 -16.01 2.86
CA ALA A 110 11.57 -14.99 3.72
C ALA A 110 12.56 -13.83 3.94
N ILE A 111 12.11 -12.61 3.66
CA ILE A 111 12.83 -11.37 3.92
C ILE A 111 12.15 -10.64 5.07
N PHE A 112 12.90 -10.47 6.16
CA PHE A 112 12.50 -9.68 7.31
C PHE A 112 13.24 -8.34 7.30
N LEU A 113 12.50 -7.26 7.07
CA LEU A 113 13.06 -5.91 7.04
C LEU A 113 12.65 -5.15 8.29
N LYS A 114 13.53 -4.25 8.74
CA LYS A 114 13.20 -3.29 9.80
C LYS A 114 12.37 -2.14 9.21
N PHE A 115 11.10 -2.42 8.93
CA PHE A 115 10.17 -1.45 8.36
C PHE A 115 9.93 -0.26 9.30
N SER A 116 9.91 0.95 8.74
CA SER A 116 9.59 2.18 9.44
C SER A 116 8.59 3.00 8.64
N THR A 117 7.39 3.19 9.19
CA THR A 117 6.38 4.10 8.60
C THR A 117 6.85 5.54 8.46
N LYS A 118 7.99 5.91 9.04
CA LYS A 118 8.61 7.22 8.86
C LYS A 118 9.41 7.36 7.55
N TYR A 119 9.95 6.26 7.02
CA TYR A 119 10.88 6.26 5.88
C TYR A 119 10.51 5.28 4.77
N ASP A 120 9.58 4.38 5.04
CA ASP A 120 9.20 3.31 4.13
C ASP A 120 7.73 3.40 3.75
N ARG A 121 7.41 2.98 2.53
CA ARG A 121 6.06 2.96 1.97
C ARG A 121 5.87 1.71 1.14
N PHE A 122 4.67 1.14 1.19
CA PHE A 122 4.25 0.11 0.25
C PHE A 122 3.30 0.70 -0.79
N TYR A 123 3.47 0.30 -2.05
CA TYR A 123 2.54 0.60 -3.14
C TYR A 123 2.25 -0.68 -3.94
N THR A 124 1.12 -0.74 -4.63
CA THR A 124 0.91 -1.79 -5.64
C THR A 124 1.78 -1.51 -6.86
N ALA A 125 2.51 -2.52 -7.35
CA ALA A 125 3.47 -2.33 -8.44
C ALA A 125 2.80 -1.84 -9.73
N LYS A 126 1.66 -2.43 -10.10
CA LYS A 126 0.91 -2.02 -11.31
C LYS A 126 0.53 -0.54 -11.30
N CYS A 127 0.06 -0.01 -10.17
CA CYS A 127 -0.32 1.40 -10.06
C CYS A 127 0.92 2.30 -10.05
N PHE A 128 1.94 1.91 -9.27
CA PHE A 128 3.21 2.63 -9.19
C PHE A 128 3.88 2.76 -10.56
N ASP A 129 4.00 1.67 -11.32
CA ASP A 129 4.60 1.65 -12.65
C ASP A 129 3.84 2.54 -13.64
N SER A 130 2.49 2.53 -13.57
CA SER A 130 1.64 3.42 -14.38
C SER A 130 1.87 4.90 -14.05
N ILE A 131 1.98 5.25 -12.76
CA ILE A 131 2.26 6.63 -12.36
C ILE A 131 3.66 7.05 -12.82
N LEU A 132 4.69 6.21 -12.66
CA LEU A 132 6.05 6.53 -13.10
C LEU A 132 6.16 6.70 -14.61
N ALA A 133 5.49 5.86 -15.40
CA ALA A 133 5.46 5.99 -16.85
C ALA A 133 4.92 7.34 -17.31
N ASN A 134 3.97 7.91 -16.57
CA ASN A 134 3.34 9.21 -16.86
C ASN A 134 4.00 10.39 -16.13
N ASN A 135 5.03 10.16 -15.32
CA ASN A 135 5.70 11.20 -14.53
C ASN A 135 7.24 10.99 -14.54
N PRO A 136 7.92 11.34 -15.65
CA PRO A 136 9.37 11.13 -15.80
C PRO A 136 10.19 11.74 -14.66
N ASP A 137 9.83 12.94 -14.19
CA ASP A 137 10.51 13.60 -13.05
C ASP A 137 10.52 12.74 -11.78
N LEU A 138 9.46 11.96 -11.54
CA LEU A 138 9.43 11.01 -10.42
C LEU A 138 10.34 9.82 -10.67
N ARG A 139 10.35 9.29 -11.90
CA ARG A 139 11.20 8.16 -12.26
C ARG A 139 12.68 8.50 -12.07
N ASP A 140 13.09 9.73 -12.39
CA ASP A 140 14.50 10.14 -12.35
C ASP A 140 15.06 10.22 -10.92
N ILE A 141 14.21 10.42 -9.90
CA ILE A 141 14.63 10.46 -8.50
C ILE A 141 14.53 9.09 -7.79
N LEU A 142 13.81 8.13 -8.38
CA LEU A 142 13.57 6.81 -7.80
C LEU A 142 14.52 5.77 -8.38
N LYS A 143 15.29 5.12 -7.52
CA LYS A 143 16.27 4.11 -7.94
C LYS A 143 15.74 2.71 -7.64
N GLU A 144 15.54 1.90 -8.68
CA GLU A 144 15.27 0.48 -8.47
C GLU A 144 16.55 -0.20 -7.99
N GLN A 145 16.46 -0.91 -6.87
CA GLN A 145 17.56 -1.72 -6.38
C GLN A 145 17.37 -3.17 -6.84
N GLN A 146 18.42 -3.72 -7.44
CA GLN A 146 18.51 -5.15 -7.76
C GLN A 146 18.62 -6.00 -6.48
#